data_AF-X1IVQ1-F1
#
_entry.id   AF-X1IVQ1-F1
#
_cell.length_a   1.000
_cell.length_b   1.000
_cell.length_c   1.000
_cell.angle_alpha   90.00
_cell.angle_beta   90.00
_cell.angle_gamma   90.00
#
_symmetry.space_group_name_H-M   'P 1'
#
loop_
_entity.id
_entity.type
_entity.pdbx_description
1 polymer ?
#
loop_
_entity_poly.entity_id
_entity_poly.type
_entity_poly.pdbx_seq_one_letter_code
_entity_poly.pdbx_strand_id
1 'polypeptide(L)'
;MAYCTKTDILLEIPETVIARLTDDSGGSPPAVDEPRVARAIANADAVIDASCESSYTVPFVTVPNLIRKISVDLSIYNLYSRKENVPAERDKRNTAALALLEDTATLVKHIADSLS
;
A
#
# COMPACT_ATOMS: atom_id res chain seq x y z
N MET A 1 3.14 11.62 3.00
CA MET A 1 1.67 11.84 2.90
C MET A 1 1.04 10.47 2.77
N ALA A 2 -0.17 10.24 3.30
CA ALA A 2 -0.82 8.94 3.15
C ALA A 2 -1.55 8.83 1.80
N TYR A 3 -1.28 7.79 0.99
CA TYR A 3 -1.99 7.59 -0.29
C TYR A 3 -3.26 6.77 -0.17
N CYS A 4 -3.40 6.01 0.91
CA CYS A 4 -4.65 5.40 1.31
C CYS A 4 -4.95 5.67 2.79
N THR A 5 -6.16 5.32 3.21
CA THR A 5 -6.63 5.44 4.59
C THR A 5 -7.01 4.06 5.14
N LYS A 6 -7.19 3.97 6.47
CA LYS A 6 -7.78 2.78 7.09
C LYS A 6 -9.15 2.45 6.49
N THR A 7 -9.95 3.46 6.16
CA THR A 7 -11.26 3.27 5.52
C THR A 7 -11.12 2.58 4.17
N ASP A 8 -10.11 2.92 3.36
CA ASP A 8 -9.86 2.22 2.10
C ASP A 8 -9.47 0.75 2.33
N ILE A 9 -8.66 0.47 3.37
CA ILE A 9 -8.28 -0.91 3.74
C ILE A 9 -9.51 -1.71 4.21
N LEU A 10 -10.43 -1.07 4.95
CA LEU A 10 -11.68 -1.68 5.42
C LEU A 10 -12.63 -2.09 4.29
N LEU A 11 -12.48 -1.51 3.09
CA LEU A 11 -13.23 -1.95 1.91
C LEU A 11 -12.71 -3.29 1.36
N GLU A 12 -11.48 -3.69 1.70
CA GLU A 12 -10.81 -4.89 1.18
C GLU A 12 -10.72 -6.05 2.19
N ILE A 13 -10.62 -5.73 3.49
CA ILE A 13 -10.56 -6.70 4.58
C ILE A 13 -11.39 -6.24 5.78
N PRO A 14 -12.03 -7.15 6.53
CA PRO A 14 -12.84 -6.78 7.67
C PRO A 14 -11.98 -6.23 8.82
N GLU A 15 -12.58 -5.36 9.66
CA GLU A 15 -11.90 -4.76 10.81
C GLU A 15 -11.33 -5.80 11.79
N THR A 16 -12.00 -6.95 11.94
CA THR A 16 -11.52 -8.06 12.78
C THR A 16 -10.18 -8.63 12.30
N VAL A 17 -9.92 -8.61 10.99
CA VAL A 17 -8.62 -9.01 10.43
C VAL A 17 -7.59 -7.93 10.72
N ILE A 18 -7.93 -6.65 10.56
CA ILE A 18 -7.00 -5.54 10.90
C ILE A 18 -6.63 -5.61 12.38
N ALA A 19 -7.61 -5.78 13.28
CA ALA A 19 -7.37 -5.94 14.71
C ALA A 19 -6.43 -7.13 15.00
N ARG A 20 -6.69 -8.30 14.41
CA ARG A 20 -5.81 -9.47 14.56
C ARG A 20 -4.38 -9.22 14.07
N LEU A 21 -4.21 -8.55 12.94
CA LEU A 21 -2.90 -8.29 12.34
C LEU A 21 -2.10 -7.22 13.08
N THR A 22 -2.79 -6.32 13.78
CA THR A 22 -2.17 -5.18 14.45
C THR A 22 -2.04 -5.37 15.95
N ASP A 23 -2.85 -6.20 16.61
CA ASP A 23 -2.77 -6.40 18.05
C ASP A 23 -1.60 -7.32 18.45
N ASP A 24 -0.66 -6.80 19.24
CA ASP A 24 0.38 -7.60 19.91
C ASP A 24 0.20 -7.65 21.43
N SER A 25 -0.82 -6.99 21.99
CA SER A 25 -1.09 -6.96 23.42
C SER A 25 -1.69 -8.27 23.95
N GLY A 26 -2.18 -9.12 23.06
CA GLY A 26 -2.86 -10.37 23.43
C GLY A 26 -4.27 -10.16 23.98
N GLY A 27 -4.90 -9.02 23.68
CA GLY A 27 -6.28 -8.73 24.05
C GLY A 27 -7.29 -9.73 23.48
N SER A 28 -8.41 -9.92 24.20
CA SER A 28 -9.52 -10.75 23.75
C SER A 28 -10.86 -10.02 24.01
N PRO A 29 -11.56 -9.52 22.98
CA PRO A 29 -11.18 -9.60 21.56
C PRO A 29 -9.97 -8.68 21.22
N PRO A 30 -9.24 -8.97 20.12
CA PRO A 30 -8.17 -8.10 19.65
C PRO A 30 -8.67 -6.69 19.30
N ALA A 31 -7.85 -5.67 19.55
CA ALA A 31 -8.16 -4.28 19.20
C ALA A 31 -7.26 -3.76 18.08
N VAL A 32 -7.78 -2.85 17.24
CA VAL A 32 -6.98 -2.20 16.19
C VAL A 32 -5.93 -1.30 16.83
N ASP A 33 -4.65 -1.53 16.48
CA ASP A 33 -3.54 -0.63 16.81
C ASP A 33 -3.33 0.34 15.63
N GLU A 34 -3.90 1.54 15.76
CA GLU A 34 -3.85 2.60 14.73
C GLU A 34 -2.41 2.98 14.33
N PRO A 35 -1.44 3.16 15.26
CA PRO A 35 -0.04 3.37 14.89
C PRO A 35 0.53 2.30 13.95
N ARG A 36 0.16 1.03 14.12
CA ARG A 36 0.61 -0.05 13.22
C ARG A 36 -0.05 0.02 11.85
N VAL A 37 -1.34 0.36 11.77
CA VAL A 37 -2.01 0.62 10.48
C VAL A 37 -1.31 1.78 9.77
N ALA A 38 -1.08 2.89 10.46
CA ALA A 38 -0.41 4.06 9.90
C ALA A 38 1.02 3.74 9.41
N ARG A 39 1.76 2.90 10.14
CA ARG A 39 3.10 2.46 9.71
C ARG A 39 3.05 1.58 8.46
N ALA A 40 2.06 0.69 8.35
CA ALA A 40 1.91 -0.16 7.16
C ALA A 40 1.63 0.68 5.90
N ILE A 41 0.80 1.72 6.05
CA ILE A 41 0.51 2.72 5.00
C ILE A 41 1.76 3.52 4.65
N ALA A 42 2.45 4.07 5.65
CA ALA A 42 3.67 4.85 5.41
C ALA A 42 4.76 4.04 4.68
N ASN A 43 4.89 2.75 4.99
CA ASN A 43 5.81 1.86 4.28
C ASN A 43 5.38 1.65 2.81
N ALA A 44 4.08 1.46 2.55
CA ALA A 44 3.56 1.35 1.18
C ALA A 44 3.81 2.63 0.37
N ASP A 45 3.58 3.78 0.98
CA ASP A 45 3.70 5.07 0.32
C ASP A 45 5.16 5.41 0.01
N ALA A 46 6.10 5.04 0.89
CA ALA A 46 7.53 5.19 0.62
C ALA A 46 8.00 4.38 -0.61
N VAL A 47 7.43 3.18 -0.83
CA VAL A 47 7.72 2.36 -2.02
C VAL A 47 7.18 3.04 -3.28
N ILE A 48 5.97 3.59 -3.21
CA ILE A 48 5.35 4.33 -4.31
C ILE A 48 6.17 5.58 -4.66
N ASP A 49 6.55 6.37 -3.65
CA ASP A 49 7.36 7.57 -3.82
C ASP A 49 8.69 7.26 -4.49
N ALA A 50 9.42 6.27 -3.97
CA ALA A 50 10.72 5.87 -4.52
C ALA A 50 10.63 5.38 -5.97
N SER A 51 9.51 4.74 -6.36
CA SER A 51 9.31 4.29 -7.74
C SER A 51 8.99 5.46 -8.69
N CYS A 52 8.24 6.46 -8.20
CA CYS A 52 7.74 7.55 -9.03
C CYS A 52 8.64 8.81 -9.02
N GLU A 53 9.58 8.95 -8.08
CA GLU A 53 10.38 10.17 -7.90
C GLU A 53 11.22 10.57 -9.13
N SER A 54 11.57 9.61 -9.97
CA SER A 54 12.35 9.87 -11.20
C SER A 54 11.55 10.55 -12.30
N SER A 55 10.21 10.42 -12.26
CA SER A 55 9.31 10.84 -13.35
C SER A 55 8.23 11.82 -12.90
N TYR A 56 7.98 11.92 -11.60
CA TYR A 56 6.91 12.74 -11.03
C TYR A 56 7.36 13.49 -9.78
N THR A 57 6.68 14.60 -9.49
CA THR A 57 6.79 15.24 -8.17
C THR A 57 6.01 14.42 -7.15
N VAL A 58 6.75 13.85 -6.20
CA VAL A 58 6.21 13.11 -5.05
C VAL A 58 6.54 13.87 -3.74
N PRO A 59 5.70 13.74 -2.70
CA PRO A 59 4.48 12.96 -2.67
C PRO A 59 3.34 13.57 -3.49
N PHE A 60 2.50 12.73 -4.10
CA PHE A 60 1.37 13.17 -4.92
C PHE A 60 0.38 13.99 -4.08
N VAL A 61 0.12 15.23 -4.50
CA VAL A 61 -0.86 16.10 -3.83
C VAL A 61 -2.29 15.67 -4.13
N THR A 62 -2.57 15.34 -5.40
CA THR A 62 -3.83 14.73 -5.83
C THR A 62 -3.56 13.26 -6.11
N VAL A 63 -4.02 12.37 -5.24
CA VAL A 63 -3.71 10.94 -5.32
C VAL A 63 -4.57 10.27 -6.41
N PRO A 64 -3.97 9.78 -7.52
CA PRO A 64 -4.71 9.05 -8.53
C PRO A 64 -5.35 7.78 -7.94
N ASN A 65 -6.51 7.37 -8.48
CA ASN A 65 -7.21 6.17 -8.00
C ASN A 65 -6.34 4.91 -8.06
N LEU A 66 -5.50 4.81 -9.09
CA LEU A 66 -4.56 3.69 -9.23
C LEU A 66 -3.53 3.67 -8.09
N ILE A 67 -2.93 4.82 -7.75
CA ILE A 67 -1.96 4.94 -6.65
C ILE A 67 -2.61 4.60 -5.32
N ARG A 68 -3.84 5.06 -5.07
CA ARG A 68 -4.60 4.68 -3.87
C ARG A 68 -4.78 3.17 -3.79
N LYS A 69 -5.19 2.52 -4.88
CA LYS A 69 -5.38 1.06 -4.93
C LYS A 69 -4.07 0.32 -4.64
N ILE A 70 -2.96 0.75 -5.25
CA ILE A 70 -1.63 0.16 -5.01
C ILE A 70 -1.24 0.34 -3.53
N SER A 71 -1.41 1.54 -2.97
CA SER A 71 -1.13 1.80 -1.55
C SER A 71 -1.94 0.88 -0.63
N VAL A 72 -3.23 0.62 -0.93
CA VAL A 72 -4.06 -0.35 -0.18
C VAL A 72 -3.49 -1.77 -0.26
N ASP A 73 -3.18 -2.27 -1.47
CA ASP A 73 -2.68 -3.63 -1.66
C ASP A 73 -1.34 -3.85 -0.92
N LEU A 74 -0.41 -2.89 -1.06
CA LEU A 74 0.89 -2.92 -0.36
C LEU A 74 0.71 -2.80 1.17
N SER A 75 -0.22 -1.96 1.64
CA SER A 75 -0.50 -1.81 3.08
C SER A 75 -1.03 -3.10 3.69
N ILE A 76 -1.95 -3.78 3.01
CA ILE A 76 -2.48 -5.07 3.46
C ILE A 76 -1.37 -6.11 3.49
N TYR A 77 -0.53 -6.17 2.45
CA TYR A 77 0.64 -7.06 2.44
C TYR A 77 1.59 -6.79 3.61
N ASN A 78 1.87 -5.51 3.90
CA ASN A 78 2.72 -5.10 5.03
C ASN A 78 2.12 -5.51 6.39
N LEU A 79 0.79 -5.44 6.55
CA LEU A 79 0.11 -5.89 7.77
C LEU A 79 0.23 -7.40 7.96
N TYR A 80 0.00 -8.19 6.89
CA TYR A 80 0.15 -9.64 6.95
C TYR A 80 1.60 -10.05 7.22
N SER A 81 2.53 -9.63 6.35
CA SER A 81 3.94 -10.05 6.39
C SER A 81 4.63 -9.76 7.73
N ARG A 82 4.17 -8.74 8.45
CA ARG A 82 4.62 -8.44 9.81
C ARG A 82 4.22 -9.50 10.84
N LYS A 83 2.99 -10.02 10.78
CA LYS A 83 2.34 -10.76 11.87
C LYS A 83 2.16 -12.24 11.59
N GLU A 84 1.79 -12.60 10.37
CA GLU A 84 1.43 -13.96 9.99
C GLU A 84 1.77 -14.25 8.52
N ASN A 85 1.57 -15.50 8.08
CA ASN A 85 1.78 -15.86 6.68
C ASN A 85 0.83 -15.06 5.77
N VAL A 86 1.38 -14.53 4.68
CA VAL A 86 0.59 -13.79 3.69
C VAL A 86 -0.28 -14.77 2.90
N PRO A 87 -1.62 -14.58 2.85
CA PRO A 87 -2.47 -15.39 1.98
C PRO A 87 -2.05 -15.27 0.52
N ALA A 88 -2.04 -16.37 -0.23
CA ALA A 88 -1.56 -16.41 -1.61
C ALA A 88 -2.22 -15.35 -2.53
N GLU A 89 -3.51 -15.09 -2.37
CA GLU A 89 -4.22 -14.05 -3.13
C GLU A 89 -3.73 -12.63 -2.79
N ARG A 90 -3.31 -12.39 -1.54
CA ARG A 90 -2.75 -11.09 -1.12
C ARG A 90 -1.33 -10.91 -1.61
N ASP A 91 -0.53 -11.97 -1.61
CA ASP A 91 0.80 -11.98 -2.22
C ASP A 91 0.71 -11.69 -3.73
N LYS A 92 -0.16 -12.42 -4.44
CA LYS A 92 -0.42 -12.20 -5.87
C LYS A 92 -0.85 -10.76 -6.19
N ARG A 93 -1.74 -10.18 -5.39
CA ARG A 93 -2.17 -8.77 -5.56
C ARG A 93 -1.02 -7.79 -5.31
N ASN A 94 -0.20 -8.04 -4.29
CA ASN A 94 0.99 -7.24 -3.99
C ASN A 94 1.98 -7.26 -5.18
N THR A 95 2.30 -8.44 -5.70
CA THR A 95 3.17 -8.58 -6.89
C THR A 95 2.58 -7.86 -8.11
N ALA A 96 1.28 -8.02 -8.37
CA ALA A 96 0.61 -7.35 -9.48
C ALA A 96 0.60 -5.81 -9.32
N ALA A 97 0.46 -5.31 -8.09
CA ALA A 97 0.50 -3.88 -7.79
C ALA A 97 1.89 -3.28 -8.05
N LEU A 98 2.96 -3.98 -7.65
CA LEU A 98 4.34 -3.57 -7.92
C LEU A 98 4.66 -3.57 -9.42
N ALA A 99 4.26 -4.62 -10.14
CA ALA A 99 4.45 -4.68 -11.59
C ALA A 99 3.73 -3.53 -12.30
N LEU A 100 2.48 -3.24 -11.92
CA LEU A 100 1.73 -2.13 -12.50
C LEU A 100 2.33 -0.76 -12.18
N LEU A 101 2.89 -0.59 -10.99
CA LEU A 101 3.61 0.63 -10.60
C LEU A 101 4.85 0.84 -11.48
N GLU A 102 5.65 -0.20 -11.67
CA GLU A 102 6.86 -0.16 -12.50
C GLU A 102 6.54 0.09 -13.99
N ASP A 103 5.53 -0.61 -14.53
CA ASP A 103 5.08 -0.44 -15.91
C ASP A 103 4.60 1.00 -16.17
N THR A 104 3.83 1.57 -15.24
CA THR A 104 3.29 2.92 -15.39
C THR A 104 4.37 4.00 -15.25
N ALA A 105 5.33 3.84 -14.34
CA ALA A 105 6.47 4.73 -14.21
C ALA A 105 7.35 4.69 -15.48
N THR A 106 7.64 3.48 -16.00
CA THR A 106 8.47 3.28 -17.18
C THR A 106 7.83 3.84 -18.45
N LEU A 107 6.53 3.57 -18.65
CA LEU A 107 5.80 4.05 -19.82
C LEU A 107 5.83 5.58 -19.92
N VAL A 108 5.62 6.28 -18.81
CA VAL A 108 5.59 7.74 -18.82
C VAL A 108 6.96 8.34 -19.04
N LYS A 109 8.01 7.75 -18.47
CA LYS A 109 9.39 8.15 -18.76
C LYS A 109 9.71 8.05 -20.25
N HIS A 110 9.36 6.94 -20.90
CA HIS A 110 9.55 6.78 -22.34
C HIS A 110 8.80 7.82 -23.18
N ILE A 111 7.57 8.15 -22.80
CA ILE A 111 6.79 9.20 -23.48
C ILE A 111 7.47 10.56 -23.31
N ALA A 112 7.95 10.89 -22.11
CA ALA A 112 8.65 12.15 -21.84
C ALA A 112 9.95 12.28 -22.65
N ASP A 113 10.78 11.23 -22.68
CA ASP A 113 12.05 11.20 -23.42
C ASP A 113 11.83 11.26 -24.95
N SER A 114 10.67 10.79 -25.45
CA SER A 114 10.34 10.82 -26.88
C SER A 114 9.84 12.19 -27.35
N LEU A 115 9.51 13.10 -26.43
CA LEU A 115 8.97 14.44 -26.72
C LEU A 115 10.00 15.56 -26.48
N SER A 116 11.16 15.24 -25.92
CA SER A 116 12.31 16.14 -25.71
C SER A 116 13.34 16.05 -26.83
#